data_AF-A0A7G1GBX5-F1
#
_entry.id   AF-A0A7G1GBX5-F1
#
_cell.length_a   1.000
_cell.length_b   1.000
_cell.length_c   1.000
_cell.angle_alpha   90.00
_cell.angle_beta   90.00
_cell.angle_gamma   90.00
#
_symmetry.space_group_name_H-M   'P 1'
#
loop_
_entity.id
_entity.type
_entity.pdbx_description
1 polymer ?
#
loop_
_entity_poly.entity_id
_entity_poly.type
_entity_poly.pdbx_seq_one_letter_code
_entity_poly.pdbx_strand_id
1 'polypeptide(L)'
;MALVLVKYGLDNPAERIKLSNTKDEDTIVFIQNGIFWTRTAEINSIKGKKVAIKDDFICRGYDESEAKVPLIDYSNFIDIVEKEEKFIG
;
A
#
# COMPACT_ATOMS: atom_id res chain seq x y z
N MET A 1 -11.06 9.54 -7.56
CA MET A 1 -10.09 8.49 -7.24
C MET A 1 -9.11 9.09 -6.24
N ALA A 2 -8.76 8.35 -5.18
CA ALA A 2 -7.79 8.83 -4.20
C ALA A 2 -6.60 7.86 -4.11
N LEU A 3 -5.43 8.43 -3.87
CA LEU A 3 -4.26 7.70 -3.38
C LEU A 3 -4.37 7.55 -1.86
N VAL A 4 -4.37 6.32 -1.37
CA VAL A 4 -4.29 5.99 0.05
C VAL A 4 -2.89 5.49 0.37
N LEU A 5 -2.16 6.23 1.21
CA LEU A 5 -0.82 5.87 1.63
C LEU A 5 -0.86 5.18 3.01
N VAL A 6 -0.39 3.94 3.04
CA VAL A 6 -0.28 3.13 4.25
C VAL A 6 1.18 3.05 4.63
N LYS A 7 1.57 3.82 5.67
CA LYS A 7 2.96 3.94 6.13
C LYS A 7 3.25 3.11 7.37
N TYR A 8 2.27 2.94 8.24
CA TYR A 8 2.44 2.26 9.52
C TYR A 8 2.00 0.79 9.46
N GLY A 9 2.53 -0.02 10.38
CA GLY A 9 2.21 -1.43 10.51
C GLY A 9 0.84 -1.69 11.16
N LEU A 10 0.58 -2.96 11.47
CA LEU A 10 -0.73 -3.48 11.91
C LEU A 10 -1.24 -2.90 13.24
N ASP A 11 -0.32 -2.39 14.06
CA ASP A 11 -0.60 -1.84 15.39
C ASP A 11 -1.06 -0.37 15.36
N ASN A 12 -0.99 0.28 14.19
CA ASN A 12 -1.50 1.64 14.05
C ASN A 12 -2.99 1.61 13.67
N PRO A 13 -3.90 2.09 14.55
CA PRO A 13 -5.34 2.01 14.32
C PRO A 13 -5.80 2.88 13.14
N ALA A 14 -5.08 3.96 12.80
CA ALA A 14 -5.44 4.84 11.70
C ALA A 14 -5.40 4.09 10.36
N GLU A 15 -4.45 3.17 10.18
CA GLU A 15 -4.31 2.42 8.93
C GLU A 15 -5.50 1.49 8.69
N ARG A 16 -6.06 0.87 9.75
CA ARG A 16 -7.29 0.09 9.64
C ARG A 16 -8.47 0.94 9.16
N ILE A 17 -8.60 2.16 9.69
CA ILE A 17 -9.67 3.08 9.31
C ILE A 17 -9.52 3.51 7.85
N LYS A 18 -8.31 3.83 7.40
CA LYS A 18 -8.05 4.16 5.99
C LYS A 18 -8.45 3.00 5.09
N LEU A 19 -7.95 1.80 5.38
CA LEU A 19 -8.19 0.57 4.61
C LEU A 19 -9.67 0.16 4.60
N SER A 20 -10.43 0.38 5.68
CA SER A 20 -11.87 0.08 5.68
C SER A 20 -12.70 1.05 4.84
N ASN A 21 -12.18 2.24 4.56
CA ASN A 21 -12.86 3.28 3.78
C ASN A 21 -12.41 3.34 2.32
N THR A 22 -11.46 2.51 1.90
CA THR A 22 -11.03 2.43 0.49
C THR A 22 -12.17 1.98 -0.40
N LYS A 23 -12.25 2.57 -1.60
CA LYS A 23 -13.20 2.21 -2.66
C LYS A 23 -12.51 1.41 -3.76
N ASP A 24 -13.30 0.82 -4.65
CA ASP A 24 -12.79 -0.03 -5.74
C ASP A 24 -11.97 0.76 -6.76
N GLU A 25 -12.26 2.06 -6.91
CA GLU A 25 -11.48 2.95 -7.76
C GLU A 25 -10.15 3.41 -7.14
N ASP A 26 -9.97 3.35 -5.81
CA ASP A 26 -8.80 3.95 -5.16
C ASP A 26 -7.50 3.19 -5.42
N THR A 27 -6.38 3.89 -5.37
CA THR A 27 -5.03 3.31 -5.40
C THR A 27 -4.44 3.31 -4.00
N ILE A 28 -3.93 2.17 -3.53
CA ILE A 28 -3.34 2.01 -2.20
C ILE A 28 -1.87 1.67 -2.36
N VAL A 29 -1.02 2.47 -1.73
CA VAL A 29 0.44 2.27 -1.71
C VAL A 29 0.87 1.90 -0.30
N PHE A 30 1.46 0.71 -0.16
CA PHE A 30 2.12 0.26 1.06
C PHE A 30 3.59 0.66 1.04
N ILE A 31 3.98 1.50 2.00
CA ILE A 31 5.34 2.04 2.12
C ILE A 31 5.83 1.85 3.56
N GLN A 32 7.13 1.81 3.78
CA GLN A 32 7.74 1.61 5.09
C GLN A 32 7.13 0.42 5.86
N ASN A 33 6.62 0.63 7.08
CA ASN A 33 6.03 -0.44 7.89
C ASN A 33 4.64 -0.84 7.38
N GLY A 34 4.06 -0.08 6.45
CA GLY A 34 2.86 -0.45 5.72
C GLY A 34 3.03 -1.77 4.97
N ILE A 35 4.26 -2.15 4.62
CA ILE A 35 4.58 -3.44 4.01
C ILE A 35 3.99 -4.63 4.79
N PHE A 36 3.91 -4.57 6.12
CA PHE A 36 3.38 -5.67 6.94
C PHE A 36 1.91 -6.00 6.62
N TRP A 37 1.13 -5.01 6.15
CA TRP A 37 -0.25 -5.23 5.69
C TRP A 37 -0.34 -6.17 4.49
N THR A 38 0.62 -6.11 3.58
CA THR A 38 0.65 -6.93 2.35
C THR A 38 0.76 -8.43 2.64
N ARG A 39 1.18 -8.80 3.85
CA ARG A 39 1.38 -10.19 4.29
C ARG A 39 0.15 -10.79 4.95
N THR A 40 -0.77 -9.96 5.42
CA THR A 40 -1.99 -10.39 6.12
C THR A 40 -2.95 -11.17 5.21
N ALA A 41 -3.86 -11.94 5.81
CA ALA A 41 -4.97 -12.53 5.06
C ALA A 41 -5.99 -11.46 4.60
N GLU A 42 -6.09 -10.36 5.35
CA GLU A 42 -7.00 -9.24 5.10
C GLU A 42 -6.68 -8.51 3.78
N ILE A 43 -5.47 -8.64 3.24
CA ILE A 43 -5.06 -7.97 1.98
C ILE A 43 -5.99 -8.26 0.80
N ASN A 44 -6.60 -9.45 0.77
CA ASN A 44 -7.53 -9.84 -0.29
C ASN A 44 -8.89 -9.16 -0.17
N SER A 45 -9.29 -8.78 1.05
CA SER A 45 -10.57 -8.08 1.31
C SER A 45 -10.50 -6.56 1.15
N ILE A 46 -9.29 -5.98 1.13
CA ILE A 46 -9.10 -4.54 0.92
C ILE A 46 -9.47 -4.20 -0.53
N LYS A 47 -10.32 -3.19 -0.72
CA LYS A 47 -10.77 -2.72 -2.03
C LYS A 47 -9.69 -1.90 -2.72
N GLY A 48 -9.84 -1.65 -4.01
CA GLY A 48 -8.92 -0.80 -4.76
C GLY A 48 -7.65 -1.49 -5.24
N LYS A 49 -6.88 -0.75 -6.04
CA LYS A 49 -5.61 -1.21 -6.60
C LYS A 49 -4.51 -1.15 -5.55
N LYS A 50 -3.95 -2.30 -5.18
CA LYS A 50 -2.93 -2.43 -4.13
C LYS A 50 -1.54 -2.57 -4.76
N VAL A 51 -0.58 -1.77 -4.31
CA VAL A 51 0.83 -1.86 -4.68
C VAL A 51 1.72 -1.60 -3.47
N ALA A 52 2.94 -2.12 -3.48
CA ALA A 52 3.91 -1.92 -2.41
C ALA A 52 5.25 -1.41 -2.95
N ILE A 53 5.95 -0.59 -2.16
CA ILE A 53 7.29 -0.13 -2.54
C ILE A 53 8.29 -1.28 -2.42
N LYS A 54 8.90 -1.65 -3.55
CA LYS A 54 9.86 -2.73 -3.68
C LYS A 54 11.03 -2.59 -2.71
N ASP A 55 11.65 -1.41 -2.67
CA ASP A 55 12.82 -1.17 -1.83
C ASP A 55 12.49 -1.32 -0.34
N ASP A 56 11.31 -0.84 0.09
CA ASP A 56 10.86 -1.03 1.46
C ASP A 56 10.55 -2.50 1.75
N PHE A 57 9.96 -3.22 0.81
CA PHE A 57 9.66 -4.64 0.93
C PHE A 57 10.93 -5.46 1.20
N ILE A 58 11.96 -5.23 0.38
CA ILE A 58 13.28 -5.87 0.51
C ILE A 58 13.97 -5.45 1.82
N CYS A 59 13.91 -4.16 2.18
CA CYS A 59 14.50 -3.67 3.43
C CYS A 59 13.83 -4.27 4.69
N ARG A 60 12.59 -4.77 4.60
CA ARG A 60 11.93 -5.53 5.68
C ARG A 60 12.36 -7.00 5.74
N GLY A 61 13.24 -7.44 4.84
CA GLY A 61 13.81 -8.79 4.81
C GLY A 61 12.98 -9.80 4.02
N TYR A 62 12.09 -9.34 3.13
CA TYR A 62 11.28 -10.23 2.29
C TYR A 62 11.87 -10.38 0.89
N ASP A 63 11.72 -11.57 0.32
CA ASP A 63 12.07 -11.82 -1.08
C ASP A 63 10.91 -11.44 -2.02
N GLU A 64 11.23 -10.86 -3.19
CA GLU A 64 10.22 -10.41 -4.16
C GLU A 64 9.24 -11.52 -4.57
N SER A 65 9.69 -12.78 -4.62
CA SER A 65 8.85 -13.94 -4.92
C SER A 65 7.74 -14.18 -3.90
N GLU A 66 7.87 -13.61 -2.69
CA GLU A 66 6.85 -13.71 -1.65
C GLU A 66 5.74 -12.66 -1.82
N ALA A 67 5.88 -11.68 -2.70
CA ALA A 67 4.94 -10.57 -2.81
C ALA A 67 3.52 -11.03 -3.18
N LYS A 68 2.53 -10.61 -2.39
CA LYS A 68 1.09 -10.84 -2.65
C LYS A 68 0.42 -9.70 -3.43
N VAL A 69 1.13 -8.59 -3.57
CA VAL A 69 0.71 -7.40 -4.31
C VAL A 69 1.85 -6.97 -5.24
N PRO A 70 1.56 -6.32 -6.38
CA PRO A 70 2.60 -5.79 -7.25
C PRO A 70 3.58 -4.89 -6.50
N LEU A 71 4.87 -5.13 -6.72
CA LEU A 71 5.95 -4.28 -6.22
C LEU A 71 6.27 -3.20 -7.26
N ILE A 72 6.39 -1.96 -6.80
CA ILE A 72 6.74 -0.79 -7.62
C ILE A 72 7.96 -0.09 -7.04
N ASP A 73 8.70 0.63 -7.88
CA ASP A 73 9.78 1.49 -7.41
C ASP A 73 9.25 2.89 -6.99
N TYR A 74 10.16 3.73 -6.49
CA TYR A 74 9.80 5.10 -6.13
C TYR A 74 9.45 5.97 -7.34
N SER A 75 10.00 5.68 -8.53
CA SER A 75 9.67 6.42 -9.76
C SER A 75 8.19 6.24 -10.11
N ASN A 76 7.72 4.99 -10.12
CA ASN A 76 6.32 4.65 -10.34
C ASN A 76 5.41 5.18 -9.22
N PHE A 77 5.92 5.29 -7.99
CA PHE A 77 5.16 5.91 -6.91
C PHE A 77 4.90 7.40 -7.19
N ILE A 78 5.89 8.14 -7.71
CA ILE A 78 5.70 9.54 -8.11
C ILE A 78 4.65 9.64 -9.22
N ASP A 79 4.70 8.77 -10.24
CA ASP A 79 3.70 8.75 -11.31
C ASP A 79 2.27 8.55 -10.76
N ILE A 80 2.10 7.70 -9.74
CA ILE A 80 0.81 7.48 -9.08
C ILE A 80 0.37 8.74 -8.33
N VAL A 81 1.28 9.38 -7.57
CA VAL A 81 0.98 10.61 -6.82
C VAL A 81 0.53 11.74 -7.75
N GLU A 82 1.19 11.89 -8.91
CA GLU A 82 0.84 12.94 -9.88
C GLU A 82 -0.49 12.69 -10.59
N LYS A 83 -0.87 11.43 -10.77
CA LYS A 83 -2.10 11.04 -11.46
C LYS A 83 -3.36 11.23 -10.59
N GLU A 84 -3.23 11.09 -9.28
CA GLU A 84 -4.36 11.05 -8.35
C GLU A 84 -4.69 12.44 -7.79
N GLU A 85 -5.93 12.92 -7.99
CA GLU A 85 -6.35 14.25 -7.55
C GLU A 85 -6.46 14.41 -6.03
N LYS A 86 -6.60 13.30 -5.29
CA LYS A 86 -6.84 13.28 -3.85
C LYS A 86 -5.87 12.33 -3.16
N PHE A 87 -5.44 12.72 -1.96
CA PHE A 87 -4.47 11.97 -1.16
C PHE A 87 -4.98 11.76 0.27
N ILE A 88 -4.82 10.55 0.79
CA ILE A 88 -5.12 10.15 2.17
C ILE A 88 -3.84 9.57 2.78
N GLY A 89 -3.24 10.27 3.74
CA GLY A 89 -1.95 9.94 4.35
C GLY A 89 -2.01 9.57 5.82
#